data_AF-A0A2G5ICR7-F1
#
_entry.id   AF-A0A2G5ICR7-F1
#
_cell.length_a   1.000
_cell.length_b   1.000
_cell.length_c   1.000
_cell.angle_alpha   90.00
_cell.angle_beta   90.00
_cell.angle_gamma   90.00
#
_symmetry.space_group_name_H-M   'P 1'
#
loop_
_entity.id
_entity.type
_entity.pdbx_description
1 polymer ?
#
loop_
_entity_poly.entity_id
_entity_poly.type
_entity_poly.pdbx_seq_one_letter_code
_entity_poly.pdbx_strand_id
1 'polypeptide(L)'
;MHPLLIALASFPLLIVGYPDLLFSREGPREVYHPDMEAHRPALHPNHFTWQPPGECDVRSPCPTLNTLANHGFIPHDGRNITLDALTKAFKDALNIAPSLTQGAFSRAVPVNPMFNASFLDLDMLHVHNFIEHDGSLSRKDAVFDRTNSFDNGTFNNLLSYFGNDTQITIESMANARARHALEMSKDNDLFAITWSQVPVILGENAMMLLVWNKDTAGTPEDPVANRAYYEYFFRNQRLPVELGWSPVDTEITEEAAGKIVAKLQKMSPAGVPLAFNPRLAVQSED
;
A
#
# COMPACT_ATOMS: atom_id res chain seq x y z
N MET A 1 50.54 -26.81 3.60
CA MET A 1 50.87 -27.85 2.61
C MET A 1 49.63 -28.70 2.41
N HIS A 2 49.03 -28.68 1.21
CA HIS A 2 48.07 -29.68 0.71
C HIS A 2 48.76 -31.05 0.59
N PRO A 3 48.06 -32.22 0.65
CA PRO A 3 47.23 -32.77 -0.46
C PRO A 3 45.88 -33.41 -0.03
N LEU A 4 44.80 -33.37 -0.84
CA LEU A 4 44.30 -34.41 -1.82
C LEU A 4 43.88 -35.75 -1.13
N LEU A 5 42.84 -36.53 -1.47
CA LEU A 5 42.04 -36.73 -2.69
C LEU A 5 40.90 -37.76 -2.43
N ILE A 6 39.73 -37.57 -3.06
CA ILE A 6 38.92 -38.52 -3.86
C ILE A 6 38.17 -39.77 -3.28
N ALA A 7 36.89 -39.81 -3.72
CA ALA A 7 35.98 -40.90 -4.14
C ALA A 7 35.46 -41.99 -3.19
N LEU A 8 34.13 -42.11 -3.20
CA LEU A 8 33.40 -43.37 -3.04
C LEU A 8 32.59 -43.68 -4.30
N ALA A 9 33.10 -44.65 -5.05
CA ALA A 9 32.38 -45.68 -5.82
C ALA A 9 31.33 -46.39 -4.93
N SER A 10 30.28 -47.10 -5.35
CA SER A 10 29.63 -47.53 -6.60
C SER A 10 28.39 -48.38 -6.19
N PHE A 11 27.46 -48.66 -7.13
CA PHE A 11 26.61 -49.87 -7.33
C PHE A 11 25.20 -49.52 -7.90
N PRO A 12 24.56 -50.38 -8.73
CA PRO A 12 24.57 -50.24 -10.18
C PRO A 12 23.17 -50.16 -10.84
N LEU A 13 23.21 -49.83 -12.13
CA LEU A 13 22.11 -49.82 -13.11
C LEU A 13 21.35 -51.16 -13.23
N LEU A 14 20.03 -51.06 -13.35
CA LEU A 14 19.22 -51.95 -14.18
C LEU A 14 18.55 -51.10 -15.26
N ILE A 15 18.94 -51.37 -16.50
CA ILE A 15 18.45 -50.76 -17.73
C ILE A 15 17.20 -51.52 -18.17
N VAL A 16 16.09 -50.81 -18.36
CA VAL A 16 15.02 -51.23 -19.27
C VAL A 16 14.96 -50.16 -20.35
N GLY A 17 15.32 -50.56 -21.57
CA GLY A 17 15.38 -49.69 -22.73
C GLY A 17 13.99 -49.35 -23.28
N TYR A 18 13.89 -48.17 -23.87
CA TYR A 18 12.87 -47.82 -24.85
C TYR A 18 13.58 -47.26 -26.10
N PRO A 19 13.08 -47.54 -27.31
CA PRO A 19 13.79 -47.28 -28.55
C PRO A 19 13.71 -45.80 -28.96
N ASP A 20 14.76 -45.37 -29.67
CA ASP A 20 14.84 -44.11 -30.42
C ASP A 20 13.61 -43.90 -31.30
N LEU A 21 13.10 -42.66 -31.37
CA LEU A 21 12.55 -42.05 -32.58
C LEU A 21 12.35 -40.54 -32.38
N LEU A 22 13.31 -39.79 -32.95
CA LEU A 22 13.16 -38.51 -33.67
C LEU A 22 12.59 -37.28 -32.93
N PHE A 23 13.48 -36.29 -32.82
CA PHE A 23 13.19 -34.87 -32.66
C PHE A 23 11.94 -34.42 -33.43
N SER A 24 10.91 -34.00 -32.71
CA SER A 24 9.96 -32.98 -33.17
C SER A 24 10.03 -31.80 -32.23
N ARG A 25 10.33 -30.64 -32.81
CA ARG A 25 10.58 -29.37 -32.13
C ARG A 25 9.26 -28.64 -31.92
N GLU A 26 8.36 -29.18 -31.12
CA GLU A 26 7.18 -28.46 -30.62
C GLU A 26 6.88 -28.98 -29.20
N GLY A 27 7.11 -28.13 -28.19
CA GLY A 27 6.62 -28.38 -26.83
C GLY A 27 5.09 -28.43 -26.81
N PRO A 28 4.47 -28.98 -25.75
CA PRO A 28 3.02 -29.09 -25.69
C PRO A 28 2.39 -27.70 -25.86
N ARG A 29 1.59 -27.53 -26.93
CA ARG A 29 0.75 -26.35 -27.10
C ARG A 29 -0.25 -26.34 -25.95
N GLU A 30 -0.11 -25.37 -25.07
CA GLU A 30 -1.15 -24.99 -24.13
C GLU A 30 -2.42 -24.73 -24.94
N VAL A 31 -3.43 -25.57 -24.72
CA VAL A 31 -4.76 -25.38 -25.28
C VAL A 31 -5.35 -24.19 -24.52
N TYR A 32 -5.46 -23.04 -25.20
CA TYR A 32 -6.18 -21.89 -24.67
C TYR A 32 -7.64 -22.30 -24.41
N HIS A 33 -8.01 -22.38 -23.13
CA HIS A 33 -9.37 -22.60 -22.67
C HIS A 33 -10.00 -21.23 -22.33
N PRO A 34 -10.96 -20.73 -23.13
CA PRO A 34 -11.55 -19.41 -22.93
C PRO A 34 -12.45 -19.28 -21.67
N ASP A 35 -12.64 -20.35 -20.90
CA ASP A 35 -13.59 -20.38 -19.78
C ASP A 35 -12.94 -20.15 -18.39
N MET A 36 -11.65 -19.79 -18.33
CA MET A 36 -10.97 -19.37 -17.08
C MET A 36 -10.94 -17.85 -16.88
N GLU A 37 -11.46 -17.08 -17.85
CA GLU A 37 -11.39 -15.62 -17.89
C GLU A 37 -12.49 -14.93 -17.04
N ALA A 38 -13.41 -15.68 -16.43
CA ALA A 38 -14.67 -15.12 -15.95
C ALA A 38 -14.70 -14.60 -14.49
N HIS A 39 -13.68 -14.80 -13.64
CA HIS A 39 -13.79 -14.46 -12.21
C HIS A 39 -12.50 -13.92 -11.54
N ARG A 40 -11.57 -13.31 -12.28
CA ARG A 40 -10.54 -12.44 -11.68
C ARG A 40 -10.91 -10.98 -11.95
N PRO A 41 -10.79 -10.04 -11.00
CA PRO A 41 -10.73 -8.63 -11.35
C PRO A 41 -9.63 -8.48 -12.40
N ALA A 42 -10.03 -8.12 -13.62
CA ALA A 42 -9.12 -8.21 -14.76
C ALA A 42 -8.00 -7.19 -14.59
N LEU A 43 -6.75 -7.66 -14.63
CA LEU A 43 -5.60 -6.77 -14.74
C LEU A 43 -5.72 -5.98 -16.05
N HIS A 44 -5.94 -4.68 -15.94
CA HIS A 44 -5.85 -3.75 -17.06
C HIS A 44 -4.39 -3.59 -17.55
N PRO A 45 -4.15 -3.21 -18.83
CA PRO A 45 -2.81 -2.94 -19.34
C PRO A 45 -1.99 -1.97 -18.47
N ASN A 46 -2.66 -0.97 -17.89
CA ASN A 46 -2.06 0.02 -16.99
C ASN A 46 -1.36 -0.58 -15.76
N HIS A 47 -1.77 -1.76 -15.30
CA HIS A 47 -1.08 -2.47 -14.22
C HIS A 47 0.38 -2.80 -14.56
N PHE A 48 0.70 -2.95 -15.85
CA PHE A 48 2.03 -3.31 -16.34
C PHE A 48 2.83 -2.12 -16.87
N THR A 49 2.21 -0.95 -17.04
CA THR A 49 2.88 0.25 -17.56
C THR A 49 3.23 1.19 -16.42
N TRP A 50 4.36 0.97 -15.76
CA TRP A 50 4.88 1.93 -14.77
C TRP A 50 5.93 2.83 -15.40
N GLN A 51 5.84 4.13 -15.12
CA GLN A 51 6.86 5.12 -15.42
C GLN A 51 7.10 6.02 -14.20
N PRO A 52 8.34 6.42 -13.91
CA PRO A 52 8.62 7.38 -12.86
C PRO A 52 8.05 8.76 -13.24
N PRO A 53 7.72 9.63 -12.27
CA PRO A 53 7.34 11.02 -12.57
C PRO A 53 8.49 11.75 -13.30
N GLY A 54 8.14 12.52 -14.32
CA GLY A 54 9.04 13.47 -14.98
C GLY A 54 9.25 14.74 -14.15
N GLU A 55 10.15 15.60 -14.62
CA GLU A 55 10.57 16.84 -13.92
C GLU A 55 9.40 17.82 -13.67
N CYS A 56 8.41 17.83 -14.55
CA CYS A 56 7.25 18.72 -14.45
C CYS A 56 6.01 18.05 -13.83
N ASP A 57 6.08 16.77 -13.47
CA ASP A 57 4.93 16.04 -12.95
C ASP A 57 4.80 16.28 -11.44
N VAL A 58 3.56 16.42 -10.96
CA VAL A 58 3.29 16.61 -9.53
C VAL A 58 2.86 15.30 -8.88
N ARG A 59 3.20 15.16 -7.61
CA ARG A 59 2.85 14.02 -6.76
C ARG A 59 2.35 14.54 -5.41
N SER A 60 1.71 13.66 -4.66
CA SER A 60 1.05 13.94 -3.38
C SER A 60 1.77 13.22 -2.22
N PRO A 61 1.38 13.49 -0.97
CA PRO A 61 1.76 12.64 0.17
C PRO A 61 1.19 11.21 0.08
N CYS A 62 0.14 10.98 -0.73
CA CYS A 62 -0.53 9.69 -0.83
C CYS A 62 0.21 8.74 -1.79
N PRO A 63 0.77 7.62 -1.31
CA PRO A 63 1.47 6.67 -2.18
C PRO A 63 0.53 6.04 -3.22
N THR A 64 -0.76 5.89 -2.91
CA THR A 64 -1.73 5.28 -3.82
C THR A 64 -1.99 6.19 -5.02
N LEU A 65 -2.28 7.47 -4.80
CA LEU A 65 -2.49 8.43 -5.91
C LEU A 65 -1.24 8.54 -6.78
N ASN A 66 -0.06 8.59 -6.15
CA ASN A 66 1.20 8.64 -6.88
C ASN A 66 1.40 7.38 -7.74
N THR A 67 1.06 6.21 -7.21
CA THR A 67 1.11 4.95 -7.94
C THR A 67 0.14 4.94 -9.11
N LEU A 68 -1.11 5.41 -8.93
CA LEU A 68 -2.09 5.51 -10.01
C LEU A 68 -1.60 6.43 -11.13
N ALA A 69 -0.97 7.57 -10.81
CA ALA A 69 -0.37 8.47 -11.80
C ALA A 69 0.82 7.81 -12.51
N ASN A 70 1.73 7.17 -11.76
CA ASN A 70 2.88 6.44 -12.33
C ASN A 70 2.46 5.30 -13.27
N HIS A 71 1.29 4.71 -13.05
CA HIS A 71 0.71 3.67 -13.90
C HIS A 71 -0.23 4.20 -15.00
N GLY A 72 -0.48 5.51 -15.04
CA GLY A 72 -1.37 6.15 -16.02
C GLY A 72 -2.85 5.81 -15.84
N PHE A 73 -3.29 5.37 -14.66
CA PHE A 73 -4.72 5.21 -14.35
C PHE A 73 -5.43 6.56 -14.16
N ILE A 74 -4.68 7.55 -13.67
CA ILE A 74 -5.04 8.98 -13.67
C ILE A 74 -3.99 9.73 -14.52
N PRO A 75 -4.21 11.02 -14.87
CA PRO A 75 -3.21 11.81 -15.60
C PRO A 75 -1.81 11.68 -14.99
N HIS A 76 -0.84 11.28 -15.81
CA HIS A 76 0.53 10.97 -15.35
C HIS A 76 1.25 12.19 -14.78
N ASP A 77 0.91 13.37 -15.28
CA ASP A 77 1.41 14.66 -14.80
C ASP A 77 0.87 15.04 -13.42
N GLY A 78 -0.11 14.29 -12.89
CA GLY A 78 -0.71 14.49 -11.59
C GLY A 78 -1.68 15.67 -11.52
N ARG A 79 -2.17 16.17 -12.67
CA ARG A 79 -3.01 17.37 -12.73
C ARG A 79 -4.42 17.09 -13.23
N ASN A 80 -5.34 18.00 -12.89
CA ASN A 80 -6.73 18.02 -13.33
C ASN A 80 -7.47 16.69 -13.09
N ILE A 81 -7.27 16.10 -11.92
CA ILE A 81 -7.89 14.83 -11.53
C ILE A 81 -9.31 15.09 -11.05
N THR A 82 -10.30 14.67 -11.84
CA THR A 82 -11.72 14.77 -11.49
C THR A 82 -12.17 13.58 -10.66
N LEU A 83 -13.32 13.72 -9.98
CA LEU A 83 -13.95 12.62 -9.24
C LEU A 83 -14.20 11.39 -10.13
N ASP A 84 -14.68 11.57 -11.35
CA ASP A 84 -14.98 10.47 -12.27
C ASP A 84 -13.72 9.73 -12.70
N ALA A 85 -12.66 10.47 -13.06
CA ALA A 85 -11.37 9.90 -13.42
C ALA A 85 -10.79 9.11 -12.24
N LEU A 86 -10.86 9.66 -11.03
CA LEU A 86 -10.36 9.02 -9.83
C LEU A 86 -11.18 7.78 -9.44
N THR A 87 -12.51 7.86 -9.57
CA THR A 87 -13.43 6.73 -9.29
C THR A 87 -13.14 5.57 -10.21
N LYS A 88 -12.97 5.84 -11.51
CA LYS A 88 -12.59 4.83 -12.50
C LYS A 88 -11.22 4.24 -12.18
N ALA A 89 -10.23 5.08 -11.87
CA ALA A 89 -8.87 4.63 -11.55
C ALA A 89 -8.83 3.72 -10.32
N PHE A 90 -9.50 4.09 -9.23
CA PHE A 90 -9.57 3.26 -8.02
C PHE A 90 -10.31 1.94 -8.25
N LYS A 91 -11.38 1.95 -9.04
CA LYS A 91 -12.11 0.74 -9.41
C LYS A 91 -11.24 -0.20 -10.25
N ASP A 92 -10.65 0.31 -11.32
CA ASP A 92 -9.88 -0.50 -12.27
C ASP A 92 -8.56 -0.99 -11.69
N ALA A 93 -7.86 -0.16 -10.92
CA ALA A 93 -6.52 -0.50 -10.41
C ALA A 93 -6.55 -1.32 -9.12
N LEU A 94 -7.55 -1.13 -8.26
CA LEU A 94 -7.53 -1.66 -6.89
C LEU A 94 -8.85 -2.32 -6.46
N ASN A 95 -9.86 -2.37 -7.35
CA ASN A 95 -11.21 -2.86 -7.07
C ASN A 95 -11.86 -2.15 -5.86
N ILE A 96 -11.70 -0.83 -5.76
CA ILE A 96 -12.30 0.00 -4.72
C ILE A 96 -13.66 0.55 -5.18
N ALA A 97 -14.65 0.49 -4.30
CA ALA A 97 -16.01 0.96 -4.59
C ALA A 97 -16.05 2.49 -4.79
N PRO A 98 -16.94 2.99 -5.67
CA PRO A 98 -17.11 4.42 -5.92
C PRO A 98 -17.40 5.26 -4.67
N SER A 99 -18.14 4.73 -3.69
CA SER A 99 -18.51 5.49 -2.49
C SER A 99 -17.30 5.91 -1.66
N LEU A 100 -16.31 5.03 -1.53
CA LEU A 100 -15.07 5.31 -0.81
C LEU A 100 -14.28 6.43 -1.51
N THR A 101 -14.21 6.36 -2.85
CA THR A 101 -13.58 7.42 -3.66
C THR A 101 -14.32 8.75 -3.52
N GLN A 102 -15.65 8.76 -3.56
CA GLN A 102 -16.46 9.96 -3.38
C GLN A 102 -16.23 10.60 -2.01
N GLY A 103 -16.19 9.80 -0.94
CA GLY A 103 -15.91 10.28 0.42
C GLY A 103 -14.51 10.87 0.55
N ALA A 104 -13.49 10.22 -0.02
CA ALA A 104 -12.12 10.72 -0.02
C ALA A 104 -11.98 12.01 -0.84
N PHE A 105 -12.54 12.05 -2.06
CA PHE A 105 -12.49 13.21 -2.95
C PHE A 105 -13.24 14.41 -2.35
N SER A 106 -14.41 14.20 -1.75
CA SER A 106 -15.19 15.28 -1.13
C SER A 106 -14.47 15.92 0.06
N ARG A 107 -13.66 15.14 0.79
CA ARG A 107 -12.77 15.67 1.83
C ARG A 107 -11.57 16.41 1.24
N ALA A 108 -11.05 15.95 0.11
CA ALA A 108 -9.84 16.49 -0.50
C ALA A 108 -10.08 17.76 -1.33
N VAL A 109 -11.16 17.83 -2.12
CA VAL A 109 -11.42 18.95 -3.04
C VAL A 109 -11.35 20.36 -2.42
N PRO A 110 -11.67 20.59 -1.12
CA PRO A 110 -11.51 21.91 -0.52
C PRO A 110 -10.06 22.41 -0.40
N VAL A 111 -9.02 21.58 -0.61
CA VAL A 111 -7.63 22.08 -0.72
C VAL A 111 -7.41 22.91 -1.99
N ASN A 112 -8.26 22.72 -3.00
CA ASN A 112 -8.13 23.46 -4.25
C ASN A 112 -8.51 24.93 -3.99
N PRO A 113 -7.60 25.90 -4.26
CA PRO A 113 -7.86 27.31 -3.97
C PRO A 113 -8.90 27.93 -4.92
N MET A 114 -9.30 27.23 -5.98
CA MET A 114 -10.32 27.69 -6.92
C MET A 114 -11.72 27.56 -6.32
N PHE A 115 -12.51 28.64 -6.38
CA PHE A 115 -13.90 28.64 -5.95
C PHE A 115 -14.72 27.62 -6.76
N ASN A 116 -15.49 26.76 -6.07
CA ASN A 116 -16.28 25.68 -6.67
C ASN A 116 -15.47 24.69 -7.53
N ALA A 117 -14.21 24.44 -7.17
CA ALA A 117 -13.39 23.43 -7.85
C ALA A 117 -14.04 22.04 -7.86
N SER A 118 -13.85 21.32 -8.95
CA SER A 118 -14.31 19.94 -9.15
C SER A 118 -13.18 18.98 -9.54
N PHE A 119 -11.93 19.41 -9.33
CA PHE A 119 -10.72 18.66 -9.65
C PHE A 119 -9.64 18.90 -8.59
N LEU A 120 -8.61 18.07 -8.62
CA LEU A 120 -7.40 18.19 -7.81
C LEU A 120 -6.15 18.06 -8.67
N ASP A 121 -5.12 18.84 -8.35
CA ASP A 121 -3.74 18.50 -8.68
C ASP A 121 -3.12 17.82 -7.44
N LEU A 122 -2.23 16.84 -7.65
CA LEU A 122 -1.71 16.00 -6.56
C LEU A 122 -0.91 16.79 -5.53
N ASP A 123 -0.18 17.83 -5.94
CA ASP A 123 0.60 18.70 -5.06
C ASP A 123 -0.26 19.59 -4.15
N MET A 124 -1.54 19.81 -4.48
CA MET A 124 -2.47 20.50 -3.58
C MET A 124 -2.66 19.75 -2.25
N LEU A 125 -2.37 18.44 -2.21
CA LEU A 125 -2.56 17.59 -1.02
C LEU A 125 -1.43 17.71 0.01
N HIS A 126 -0.40 18.52 -0.24
CA HIS A 126 0.68 18.82 0.72
C HIS A 126 0.27 19.77 1.85
N VAL A 127 -0.99 20.23 1.89
CA VAL A 127 -1.49 21.12 2.94
C VAL A 127 -1.54 20.37 4.28
N HIS A 128 -0.60 20.73 5.15
CA HIS A 128 -0.46 20.15 6.48
C HIS A 128 -1.67 20.43 7.39
N ASN A 129 -2.04 19.44 8.19
CA ASN A 129 -3.20 19.42 9.08
C ASN A 129 -4.57 19.59 8.39
N PHE A 130 -4.65 19.21 7.12
CA PHE A 130 -5.92 19.08 6.41
C PHE A 130 -6.31 17.61 6.20
N ILE A 131 -5.61 16.93 5.27
CA ILE A 131 -5.59 15.47 5.15
C ILE A 131 -4.20 14.96 5.52
N GLU A 132 -3.14 15.60 5.01
CA GLU A 132 -1.78 15.36 5.48
C GLU A 132 -1.66 15.68 6.97
N HIS A 133 -0.95 14.82 7.69
CA HIS A 133 -0.83 14.85 9.15
C HIS A 133 0.52 14.26 9.60
N ASP A 134 0.90 14.59 10.84
CA ASP A 134 2.05 14.01 11.53
C ASP A 134 1.90 12.50 11.76
N GLY A 135 3.01 11.81 11.99
CA GLY A 135 3.01 10.37 12.30
C GLY A 135 2.65 9.52 11.09
N SER A 136 3.03 9.99 9.90
CA SER A 136 2.85 9.28 8.62
C SER A 136 3.62 7.96 8.58
N LEU A 137 3.11 6.99 7.82
CA LEU A 137 3.71 5.64 7.70
C LEU A 137 5.11 5.63 7.06
N SER A 138 5.38 6.59 6.19
CA SER A 138 6.57 6.57 5.29
C SER A 138 7.04 7.95 4.87
N ARG A 139 6.54 9.02 5.50
CA ARG A 139 6.93 10.42 5.25
C ARG A 139 7.43 11.01 6.56
N LYS A 140 8.42 11.88 6.50
CA LYS A 140 8.75 12.72 7.64
C LYS A 140 7.62 13.71 7.91
N ASP A 141 7.46 14.10 9.16
CA ASP A 141 6.53 15.16 9.54
C ASP A 141 6.90 16.48 8.85
N ALA A 142 5.89 17.32 8.58
CA ALA A 142 6.03 18.56 7.81
C ALA A 142 6.99 19.59 8.44
N VAL A 143 7.30 19.47 9.74
CA VAL A 143 8.32 20.29 10.39
C VAL A 143 9.73 20.00 9.86
N PHE A 144 9.98 18.77 9.40
CA PHE A 144 11.26 18.32 8.87
C PHE A 144 11.31 18.31 7.35
N ASP A 145 10.22 17.93 6.68
CA ASP A 145 10.14 17.88 5.23
C ASP A 145 8.70 18.09 4.74
N ARG A 146 8.45 19.23 4.09
CA ARG A 146 7.14 19.57 3.53
C ARG A 146 6.89 18.99 2.14
N THR A 147 7.93 18.46 1.49
CA THR A 147 7.77 17.82 0.18
C THR A 147 6.99 16.51 0.27
N ASN A 148 6.86 15.94 1.47
CA ASN A 148 6.18 14.66 1.72
C ASN A 148 6.72 13.51 0.83
N SER A 149 8.01 13.57 0.53
CA SER A 149 8.71 12.53 -0.21
C SER A 149 8.74 11.24 0.61
N PHE A 150 8.74 10.09 -0.07
CA PHE A 150 8.96 8.81 0.60
C PHE A 150 10.30 8.83 1.34
N ASP A 151 10.28 8.55 2.64
CA ASP A 151 11.46 8.45 3.48
C ASP A 151 11.71 7.00 3.91
N ASN A 152 12.87 6.47 3.51
CA ASN A 152 13.26 5.11 3.81
C ASN A 152 13.45 4.87 5.33
N GLY A 153 13.93 5.87 6.07
CA GLY A 153 14.13 5.78 7.51
C GLY A 153 12.80 5.64 8.25
N THR A 154 11.86 6.53 8.00
CA THR A 154 10.51 6.49 8.56
C THR A 154 9.82 5.17 8.23
N PHE A 155 9.86 4.72 6.97
CA PHE A 155 9.20 3.48 6.59
C PHE A 155 9.87 2.24 7.23
N ASN A 156 11.20 2.20 7.30
CA ASN A 156 11.90 1.10 7.99
C ASN A 156 11.59 1.07 9.49
N ASN A 157 11.42 2.22 10.13
CA ASN A 157 11.00 2.28 11.54
C ASN A 157 9.62 1.66 11.73
N LEU A 158 8.65 1.95 10.86
CA LEU A 158 7.35 1.27 10.87
C LEU A 158 7.50 -0.25 10.71
N LEU A 159 8.27 -0.69 9.71
CA LEU A 159 8.45 -2.11 9.40
C LEU A 159 9.13 -2.89 10.55
N SER A 160 9.93 -2.22 11.37
CA SER A 160 10.60 -2.85 12.51
C SER A 160 9.62 -3.46 13.52
N TYR A 161 8.40 -2.92 13.62
CA TYR A 161 7.35 -3.44 14.50
C TYR A 161 6.73 -4.76 14.02
N PHE A 162 6.93 -5.14 12.76
CA PHE A 162 6.48 -6.42 12.21
C PHE A 162 7.55 -7.54 12.34
N GLY A 163 8.76 -7.22 12.81
CA GLY A 163 9.84 -8.20 12.93
C GLY A 163 10.15 -8.90 11.61
N ASN A 164 10.14 -10.24 11.62
CA ASN A 164 10.37 -11.08 10.44
C ASN A 164 9.07 -11.63 9.81
N ASP A 165 7.91 -11.18 10.27
CA ASP A 165 6.63 -11.70 9.77
C ASP A 165 6.46 -11.35 8.29
N THR A 166 5.95 -12.30 7.50
CA THR A 166 5.66 -12.10 6.07
C THR A 166 4.23 -11.59 5.82
N GLN A 167 3.44 -11.50 6.89
CA GLN A 167 2.04 -11.13 6.87
C GLN A 167 1.79 -10.01 7.89
N ILE A 168 0.94 -9.06 7.53
CA ILE A 168 0.56 -7.94 8.40
C ILE A 168 -0.92 -8.11 8.75
N THR A 169 -1.19 -8.47 10.00
CA THR A 169 -2.55 -8.59 10.56
C THR A 169 -3.06 -7.24 11.06
N ILE A 170 -4.37 -7.12 11.30
CA ILE A 170 -4.97 -5.94 11.92
C ILE A 170 -4.29 -5.61 13.27
N GLU A 171 -4.05 -6.62 14.11
CA GLU A 171 -3.40 -6.44 15.42
C GLU A 171 -1.98 -5.90 15.28
N SER A 172 -1.18 -6.52 14.40
CA SER A 172 0.20 -6.08 14.17
C SER A 172 0.25 -4.66 13.61
N MET A 173 -0.66 -4.30 12.70
CA MET A 173 -0.77 -2.95 12.13
C MET A 173 -1.21 -1.91 13.16
N ALA A 174 -2.20 -2.23 14.01
CA ALA A 174 -2.65 -1.34 15.08
C ALA A 174 -1.52 -1.04 16.07
N ASN A 175 -0.79 -2.07 16.48
CA ASN A 175 0.38 -1.91 17.35
C ASN A 175 1.50 -1.11 16.68
N ALA A 176 1.86 -1.45 15.44
CA ALA A 176 2.91 -0.77 14.69
C ALA A 176 2.57 0.71 14.48
N ARG A 177 1.37 1.03 13.97
CA ARG A 177 0.95 2.43 13.71
C ARG A 177 0.94 3.28 14.98
N ALA A 178 0.44 2.75 16.09
CA ALA A 178 0.39 3.50 17.34
C ALA A 178 1.81 3.81 17.86
N ARG A 179 2.67 2.79 17.95
CA ARG A 179 4.03 2.95 18.46
C ARG A 179 4.93 3.77 17.53
N HIS A 180 4.78 3.60 16.23
CA HIS A 180 5.50 4.37 15.22
C HIS A 180 5.24 5.86 15.36
N ALA A 181 3.97 6.28 15.44
CA ALA A 181 3.64 7.68 15.64
C ALA A 181 4.08 8.23 17.00
N LEU A 182 3.98 7.41 18.06
CA LEU A 182 4.54 7.79 19.36
C LEU A 182 6.05 8.02 19.28
N GLU A 183 6.78 7.18 18.55
CA GLU A 183 8.22 7.35 18.38
C GLU A 183 8.55 8.62 17.60
N MET A 184 7.88 8.86 16.47
CA MET A 184 8.04 10.09 15.68
C MET A 184 7.79 11.36 16.50
N SER A 185 6.82 11.31 17.42
CA SER A 185 6.48 12.45 18.28
C SER A 185 7.61 12.86 19.24
N LYS A 186 8.59 12.00 19.50
CA LYS A 186 9.70 12.31 20.41
C LYS A 186 10.71 13.28 19.80
N ASP A 187 10.80 13.29 18.47
CA ASP A 187 11.71 14.18 17.74
C ASP A 187 10.99 15.46 17.27
N ASN A 188 9.65 15.42 17.15
CA ASN A 188 8.82 16.53 16.70
C ASN A 188 8.12 17.22 17.89
N ASP A 189 8.71 18.30 18.42
CA ASP A 189 8.08 19.08 19.49
C ASP A 189 6.71 19.66 19.10
N LEU A 190 6.41 19.83 17.81
CA LEU A 190 5.13 20.36 17.31
C LEU A 190 4.11 19.26 17.00
N PHE A 191 4.44 17.99 17.27
CA PHE A 191 3.63 16.85 16.90
C PHE A 191 2.19 16.97 17.41
N ALA A 192 1.23 16.74 16.53
CA ALA A 192 -0.16 16.62 16.91
C ALA A 192 -0.92 15.62 16.05
N ILE A 193 -1.58 14.67 16.72
CA ILE A 193 -2.69 13.92 16.14
C ILE A 193 -3.96 14.29 16.90
N THR A 194 -4.91 14.87 16.18
CA THR A 194 -6.24 15.21 16.72
C THR A 194 -7.22 14.05 16.55
N TRP A 195 -8.26 14.01 17.39
CA TRP A 195 -9.32 13.01 17.25
C TRP A 195 -10.04 13.06 15.89
N SER A 196 -10.11 14.23 15.25
CA SER A 196 -10.66 14.37 13.89
C SER A 196 -9.78 13.74 12.81
N GLN A 197 -8.48 13.57 13.05
CA GLN A 197 -7.55 12.90 12.11
C GLN A 197 -7.52 11.38 12.29
N VAL A 198 -7.92 10.86 13.46
CA VAL A 198 -7.88 9.41 13.75
C VAL A 198 -8.62 8.56 12.69
N PRO A 199 -9.83 8.92 12.21
CA PRO A 199 -10.49 8.16 11.15
C PRO A 199 -9.71 8.12 9.83
N VAL A 200 -9.02 9.21 9.47
CA VAL A 200 -8.16 9.26 8.26
C VAL A 200 -6.96 8.34 8.45
N ILE A 201 -6.23 8.52 9.54
CA ILE A 201 -5.06 7.72 9.91
C ILE A 201 -5.36 6.23 9.91
N LEU A 202 -6.42 5.81 10.61
CA LEU A 202 -6.78 4.39 10.67
C LEU A 202 -7.36 3.90 9.33
N GLY A 203 -8.03 4.78 8.58
CA GLY A 203 -8.53 4.50 7.24
C GLY A 203 -7.41 4.14 6.26
N GLU A 204 -6.30 4.87 6.28
CA GLU A 204 -5.11 4.57 5.46
C GLU A 204 -4.57 3.16 5.77
N ASN A 205 -4.48 2.80 7.05
CA ASN A 205 -4.02 1.49 7.48
C ASN A 205 -5.00 0.38 7.09
N ALA A 206 -6.31 0.62 7.24
CA ALA A 206 -7.35 -0.30 6.79
C ALA A 206 -7.26 -0.57 5.28
N MET A 207 -7.04 0.48 4.47
CA MET A 207 -6.86 0.34 3.03
C MET A 207 -5.63 -0.48 2.67
N MET A 208 -4.51 -0.28 3.36
CA MET A 208 -3.32 -1.10 3.13
C MET A 208 -3.56 -2.57 3.47
N LEU A 209 -4.31 -2.87 4.53
CA LEU A 209 -4.67 -4.24 4.86
C LEU A 209 -5.56 -4.86 3.77
N LEU A 210 -6.60 -4.14 3.34
CA LEU A 210 -7.58 -4.62 2.37
C LEU A 210 -6.99 -4.83 0.97
N VAL A 211 -6.21 -3.87 0.47
CA VAL A 211 -5.66 -3.90 -0.90
C VAL A 211 -4.63 -5.02 -1.08
N TRP A 212 -3.83 -5.28 -0.04
CA TRP A 212 -2.76 -6.29 -0.09
C TRP A 212 -3.19 -7.65 0.48
N ASN A 213 -4.49 -7.87 0.67
CA ASN A 213 -5.07 -9.13 1.19
C ASN A 213 -5.21 -10.26 0.14
N LYS A 214 -4.79 -10.01 -1.11
CA LYS A 214 -4.91 -11.03 -2.17
C LYS A 214 -3.98 -12.22 -1.91
N ASP A 215 -4.53 -13.43 -2.06
CA ASP A 215 -3.83 -14.71 -1.92
C ASP A 215 -3.14 -14.89 -0.55
N THR A 216 -3.74 -14.34 0.50
CA THR A 216 -3.33 -14.53 1.90
C THR A 216 -4.36 -15.38 2.66
N ALA A 217 -4.11 -15.61 3.96
CA ALA A 217 -5.07 -16.27 4.83
C ALA A 217 -6.23 -15.37 5.29
N GLY A 218 -6.22 -14.07 4.94
CA GLY A 218 -7.21 -13.09 5.41
C GLY A 218 -8.48 -13.08 4.55
N THR A 219 -9.58 -12.62 5.16
CA THR A 219 -10.86 -12.39 4.46
C THR A 219 -11.12 -10.89 4.32
N PRO A 220 -12.10 -10.45 3.51
CA PRO A 220 -12.48 -9.04 3.46
C PRO A 220 -12.87 -8.45 4.84
N GLU A 221 -13.43 -9.28 5.73
CA GLU A 221 -13.81 -8.88 7.08
C GLU A 221 -12.63 -8.94 8.07
N ASP A 222 -11.63 -9.77 7.81
CA ASP A 222 -10.43 -9.95 8.63
C ASP A 222 -9.17 -10.03 7.75
N PRO A 223 -8.78 -8.91 7.11
CA PRO A 223 -7.71 -8.91 6.13
C PRO A 223 -6.34 -9.10 6.77
N VAL A 224 -5.48 -9.80 6.03
CA VAL A 224 -4.07 -10.00 6.31
C VAL A 224 -3.30 -9.55 5.07
N ALA A 225 -2.54 -8.47 5.18
CA ALA A 225 -1.75 -7.98 4.06
C ALA A 225 -0.48 -8.82 3.84
N ASN A 226 -0.18 -9.11 2.58
CA ASN A 226 1.12 -9.65 2.19
C ASN A 226 2.19 -8.55 2.31
N ARG A 227 3.17 -8.78 3.18
CA ARG A 227 4.21 -7.78 3.47
C ARG A 227 5.08 -7.45 2.26
N ALA A 228 5.37 -8.41 1.38
CA ALA A 228 6.18 -8.16 0.20
C ALA A 228 5.49 -7.17 -0.75
N TYR A 229 4.16 -7.29 -0.92
CA TYR A 229 3.36 -6.35 -1.70
C TYR A 229 3.33 -4.96 -1.06
N TYR A 230 3.11 -4.91 0.25
CA TYR A 230 3.10 -3.68 1.03
C TYR A 230 4.44 -2.92 0.92
N GLU A 231 5.56 -3.59 1.15
CA GLU A 231 6.89 -2.97 1.07
C GLU A 231 7.25 -2.52 -0.34
N TYR A 232 6.97 -3.38 -1.34
CA TYR A 232 7.23 -3.04 -2.73
C TYR A 232 6.44 -1.80 -3.15
N PHE A 233 5.17 -1.73 -2.78
CA PHE A 233 4.30 -0.60 -3.10
C PHE A 233 4.84 0.72 -2.54
N PHE A 234 5.18 0.80 -1.25
CA PHE A 234 5.67 2.05 -0.65
C PHE A 234 7.01 2.48 -1.23
N ARG A 235 7.96 1.54 -1.39
CA ARG A 235 9.32 1.84 -1.86
C ARG A 235 9.37 2.29 -3.32
N ASN A 236 8.47 1.77 -4.15
CA ASN A 236 8.50 1.99 -5.59
C ASN A 236 7.36 2.89 -6.08
N GLN A 237 6.35 3.14 -5.26
CA GLN A 237 5.05 3.70 -5.67
C GLN A 237 4.58 3.06 -6.99
N ARG A 238 4.53 1.73 -6.95
CA ARG A 238 4.30 0.82 -8.08
C ARG A 238 3.43 -0.35 -7.60
N LEU A 239 2.48 -0.77 -8.44
CA LEU A 239 1.67 -1.96 -8.18
C LEU A 239 2.56 -3.23 -8.24
N PRO A 240 2.49 -4.14 -7.25
CA PRO A 240 3.39 -5.30 -7.14
C PRO A 240 3.05 -6.46 -8.09
N VAL A 241 2.61 -6.17 -9.32
CA VAL A 241 2.22 -7.21 -10.29
C VAL A 241 3.37 -8.14 -10.68
N GLU A 242 4.61 -7.64 -10.66
CA GLU A 242 5.80 -8.47 -10.92
C GLU A 242 6.10 -9.46 -9.77
N LEU A 243 5.52 -9.24 -8.60
CA LEU A 243 5.54 -10.18 -7.48
C LEU A 243 4.35 -11.14 -7.52
N GLY A 244 3.50 -11.06 -8.54
CA GLY A 244 2.31 -11.90 -8.70
C GLY A 244 1.02 -11.33 -8.11
N TRP A 245 1.03 -10.07 -7.63
CA TRP A 245 -0.19 -9.45 -7.09
C TRP A 245 -1.24 -9.14 -8.18
N SER A 246 -2.51 -9.29 -7.82
CA SER A 246 -3.65 -8.73 -8.53
C SER A 246 -4.64 -8.10 -7.53
N PRO A 247 -5.57 -7.24 -7.97
CA PRO A 247 -6.63 -6.74 -7.09
C PRO A 247 -7.42 -7.88 -6.43
N VAL A 248 -8.00 -7.60 -5.25
CA VAL A 248 -8.85 -8.53 -4.50
C VAL A 248 -10.16 -8.82 -5.25
N ASP A 249 -10.67 -10.04 -5.12
CA ASP A 249 -11.86 -10.49 -5.88
C ASP A 249 -13.15 -9.81 -5.39
N THR A 250 -13.24 -9.56 -4.09
CA THR A 250 -14.34 -8.81 -3.47
C THR A 250 -14.03 -7.33 -3.50
N GLU A 251 -14.95 -6.53 -4.02
CA GLU A 251 -14.83 -5.07 -4.06
C GLU A 251 -14.63 -4.49 -2.64
N ILE A 252 -13.69 -3.57 -2.49
CA ILE A 252 -13.42 -2.88 -1.23
C ILE A 252 -14.44 -1.75 -1.05
N THR A 253 -15.38 -1.93 -0.14
CA THR A 253 -16.45 -0.96 0.15
C THR A 253 -16.11 -0.06 1.33
N GLU A 254 -16.81 1.08 1.42
CA GLU A 254 -16.74 1.97 2.58
C GLU A 254 -17.14 1.25 3.89
N GLU A 255 -18.14 0.38 3.85
CA GLU A 255 -18.57 -0.41 5.01
C GLU A 255 -17.47 -1.37 5.48
N ALA A 256 -16.82 -2.08 4.55
CA ALA A 256 -15.71 -2.98 4.87
C ALA A 256 -14.55 -2.19 5.50
N ALA A 257 -14.12 -1.09 4.87
CA ALA A 257 -13.08 -0.22 5.41
C ALA A 257 -13.44 0.30 6.82
N GLY A 258 -14.68 0.75 7.03
CA GLY A 258 -15.16 1.21 8.34
C GLY A 258 -15.10 0.14 9.44
N LYS A 259 -15.43 -1.11 9.10
CA LYS A 259 -15.29 -2.25 10.03
C LYS A 259 -13.82 -2.50 10.41
N ILE A 260 -12.91 -2.41 9.45
CA ILE A 260 -11.46 -2.56 9.73
C ILE A 260 -10.93 -1.40 10.56
N VAL A 261 -11.36 -0.16 10.30
CA VAL A 261 -11.04 1.02 11.13
C VAL A 261 -11.47 0.79 12.59
N ALA A 262 -12.69 0.31 12.82
CA ALA A 262 -13.18 0.00 14.17
C ALA A 262 -12.35 -1.10 14.86
N LYS A 263 -11.92 -2.13 14.12
CA LYS A 263 -11.03 -3.18 14.64
C LYS A 263 -9.64 -2.62 14.98
N LEU A 264 -9.03 -1.83 14.09
CA LEU A 264 -7.74 -1.17 14.32
C LEU A 264 -7.80 -0.30 15.58
N GLN A 265 -8.87 0.50 15.74
CA GLN A 265 -9.07 1.33 16.92
C GLN A 265 -9.16 0.48 18.19
N LYS A 266 -9.95 -0.61 18.16
CA LYS A 266 -10.11 -1.51 19.31
C LYS A 266 -8.82 -2.26 19.68
N MET A 267 -8.01 -2.63 18.68
CA MET A 267 -6.74 -3.36 18.85
C MET A 267 -5.54 -2.44 19.11
N SER A 268 -5.74 -1.12 19.04
CA SER A 268 -4.67 -0.17 19.37
C SER A 268 -4.26 -0.33 20.83
N PRO A 269 -2.95 -0.37 21.13
CA PRO A 269 -2.46 -0.70 22.46
C PRO A 269 -2.90 0.36 23.49
N ALA A 270 -3.54 -0.08 24.58
CA ALA A 270 -4.17 0.81 25.57
C ALA A 270 -3.23 1.84 26.22
N GLY A 271 -1.91 1.58 26.24
CA GLY A 271 -0.90 2.50 26.76
C GLY A 271 -0.33 3.50 25.75
N VAL A 272 -0.82 3.51 24.51
CA VAL A 272 -0.38 4.43 23.45
C VAL A 272 -1.60 5.20 22.92
N PRO A 273 -1.65 6.53 23.09
CA PRO A 273 -2.79 7.31 22.63
C PRO A 273 -2.88 7.33 21.10
N LEU A 274 -4.11 7.23 20.58
CA LEU A 274 -4.38 7.38 19.14
C LEU A 274 -4.35 8.84 18.68
N ALA A 275 -4.73 9.76 19.57
CA ALA A 275 -4.68 11.19 19.38
C ALA A 275 -3.98 11.81 20.60
N PHE A 276 -2.96 12.63 20.35
CA PHE A 276 -2.16 13.25 21.38
C PHE A 276 -1.36 14.42 20.82
N ASN A 277 -0.99 15.33 21.72
CA ASN A 277 -0.08 16.44 21.47
C ASN A 277 0.88 16.50 22.68
N PRO A 278 2.17 16.15 22.50
CA PRO A 278 3.12 16.12 23.61
C PRO A 278 3.22 17.45 24.38
N ARG A 279 3.02 18.61 23.73
CA ARG A 279 3.09 19.92 24.41
C ARG A 279 1.97 20.16 25.40
N LEU A 280 0.78 19.60 25.17
CA LEU A 280 -0.35 19.74 26.10
C LEU A 280 -0.19 18.85 27.34
N ALA A 281 0.59 17.78 27.26
CA ALA A 281 0.88 16.91 28.39
C ALA A 281 1.87 17.54 29.39
N VAL A 282 2.74 18.44 28.93
CA VAL A 282 3.74 19.13 29.77
C VAL A 282 3.12 20.28 30.58
N GLN A 283 1.97 20.82 30.15
CA GLN A 283 1.33 21.98 30.81
C GLN A 283 0.42 21.62 32.00
N SER A 284 0.30 20.35 32.38
CA SER A 284 -0.56 19.91 33.49
C SER A 284 0.18 19.61 34.80
N GLU A 285 1.46 19.95 34.91
CA GLU A 285 2.28 19.70 36.12
C GLU A 285 2.69 20.97 36.90
N ASP A 286 2.11 22.14 36.59
CA ASP A 286 2.34 23.40 37.33
C ASP A 286 1.15 23.84 38.19
#